data_AF-A0A6L8C927-F1
#
_entry.id   AF-A0A6L8C927-F1
#
_cell.length_a   1.000
_cell.length_b   1.000
_cell.length_c   1.000
_cell.angle_alpha   90.00
_cell.angle_beta   90.00
_cell.angle_gamma   90.00
#
_symmetry.space_group_name_H-M   'P 1'
#
loop_
_entity.id
_entity.type
_entity.pdbx_description
1 polymer ?
#
loop_
_entity_poly.entity_id
_entity_poly.type
_entity_poly.pdbx_seq_one_letter_code
_entity_poly.pdbx_strand_id
1 'polypeptide(L)'
;MRGPQKALNAMIRSTLLFLFHQGQQEAFKLDLPTSADISVEIFNLLGQKVHAEEFFGLTAGPSRSLTLAVPNLPSGVYVYRIVARMETSIHLVKGQMTLVK
;
A
#
# COMPACT_ATOMS: atom_id res chain seq x y z
N MET A 1 -10.57 30.34 9.70
CA MET A 1 -9.81 29.38 10.52
C MET A 1 -9.83 28.02 9.82
N ARG A 2 -8.74 27.64 9.14
CA ARG A 2 -8.63 26.37 8.40
C ARG A 2 -7.94 25.36 9.33
N GLY A 3 -8.67 24.32 9.74
CA GLY A 3 -8.22 23.38 10.77
C GLY A 3 -7.04 22.47 10.39
N PRO A 4 -6.47 21.75 11.38
CA PRO A 4 -5.28 20.88 11.25
C PRO A 4 -5.44 19.72 10.25
N GLN A 5 -6.67 19.44 9.80
CA GLN A 5 -6.98 18.38 8.83
C GLN A 5 -6.26 18.57 7.47
N LYS A 6 -5.97 19.81 7.07
CA LYS A 6 -5.32 20.10 5.77
C LYS A 6 -3.81 19.87 5.81
N ALA A 7 -3.18 19.92 6.99
CA ALA A 7 -1.77 19.57 7.17
C ALA A 7 -1.58 18.04 7.27
N LEU A 8 -2.56 17.33 7.84
CA LEU A 8 -2.52 15.87 7.98
C LEU A 8 -2.70 15.14 6.64
N ASN A 9 -3.53 15.68 5.73
CA ASN A 9 -3.69 15.15 4.37
C ASN A 9 -2.43 15.29 3.49
N ALA A 10 -1.43 16.06 3.91
CA ALA A 10 -0.17 16.23 3.18
C ALA A 10 0.93 15.24 3.62
N MET A 11 0.71 14.47 4.70
CA MET A 11 1.76 13.71 5.39
C MET A 11 1.79 12.20 5.05
N ILE A 12 0.86 11.72 4.22
CA ILE A 12 0.92 10.38 3.61
C ILE A 12 0.92 10.59 2.10
N ARG A 13 2.00 11.15 1.56
CA ARG A 13 2.24 11.09 0.12
C ARG A 13 2.79 9.70 -0.15
N SER A 14 1.91 8.75 -0.43
CA SER A 14 2.28 7.49 -1.08
C SER A 14 2.89 7.84 -2.44
N THR A 15 4.18 8.14 -2.44
CA THR A 15 4.96 8.30 -3.66
C THR A 15 5.24 6.89 -4.13
N LEU A 16 4.39 6.42 -5.04
CA LEU A 16 4.56 5.18 -5.77
C LEU A 16 5.78 5.38 -6.69
N LEU A 17 6.98 5.24 -6.15
CA LEU A 17 8.21 5.30 -6.91
C LEU A 17 8.44 3.90 -7.48
N PHE A 18 7.98 3.68 -8.71
CA PHE A 18 8.25 2.45 -9.46
C PHE A 18 9.76 2.34 -9.69
N LEU A 19 10.45 1.59 -8.84
CA LEU A 19 11.77 1.06 -9.17
C LEU A 19 11.52 -0.27 -9.87
N PHE A 20 11.49 -0.26 -11.21
CA PHE A 20 11.74 -1.50 -11.94
C PHE A 20 13.10 -2.04 -11.49
N HIS A 21 13.18 -3.34 -11.16
CA HIS A 21 14.25 -4.28 -11.55
C HIS A 21 14.11 -5.64 -10.81
N GLN A 22 14.00 -6.73 -11.59
CA GLN A 22 14.33 -8.13 -11.29
C GLN A 22 13.67 -8.77 -10.04
N GLY A 23 12.54 -9.46 -10.25
CA GLY A 23 11.90 -10.33 -9.26
C GLY A 23 10.42 -10.00 -9.08
N GLN A 24 9.58 -11.03 -8.82
CA GLN A 24 8.12 -10.95 -8.72
C GLN A 24 7.60 -10.22 -7.46
N GLN A 25 8.18 -9.07 -7.17
CA GLN A 25 8.04 -8.33 -5.92
C GLN A 25 7.67 -6.88 -6.22
N GLU A 26 6.51 -6.45 -5.72
CA GLU A 26 6.07 -5.05 -5.83
C GLU A 26 6.32 -4.34 -4.49
N ALA A 27 6.91 -3.14 -4.54
CA ALA A 27 7.28 -2.41 -3.33
C ALA A 27 6.35 -1.20 -3.10
N PHE A 28 5.68 -1.16 -1.94
CA PHE A 28 4.92 0.00 -1.47
C PHE A 28 5.72 0.76 -0.41
N LYS A 29 5.83 2.08 -0.55
CA LYS A 29 6.40 2.95 0.48
C LYS A 29 5.31 3.62 1.31
N LEU A 30 5.41 3.50 2.62
CA LEU A 30 4.44 4.01 3.57
C LEU A 30 5.13 4.82 4.66
N ASP A 31 4.60 5.99 4.95
CA ASP A 31 4.95 6.76 6.15
C ASP A 31 3.99 6.37 7.27
N LEU A 32 4.52 5.76 8.33
CA LEU A 32 3.73 5.27 9.46
C LEU A 32 3.96 6.18 10.68
N PRO A 33 2.94 6.93 11.15
CA PRO A 33 3.08 7.80 12.32
C PRO A 33 3.19 6.99 13.63
N THR A 34 2.60 5.81 13.67
CA THR A 34 2.65 4.85 14.79
C THR A 34 2.81 3.43 14.25
N SER A 35 3.03 2.45 15.12
CA SER A 35 3.02 1.04 14.70
C SER A 35 1.66 0.64 14.14
N ALA A 36 1.65 -0.27 13.17
CA ALA A 36 0.44 -0.66 12.46
C ALA A 36 0.48 -2.12 11.97
N ASP A 37 -0.69 -2.72 11.90
CA ASP A 37 -0.95 -3.92 11.10
C ASP A 37 -1.49 -3.49 9.73
N ILE A 38 -0.94 -4.03 8.66
CA ILE A 38 -1.25 -3.61 7.30
C ILE A 38 -1.78 -4.79 6.49
N SER A 39 -2.94 -4.60 5.87
CA SER A 39 -3.49 -5.53 4.89
C SER A 39 -3.39 -4.89 3.50
N VAL A 40 -2.78 -5.60 2.56
CA VAL A 40 -2.71 -5.22 1.15
C VAL A 40 -3.59 -6.18 0.37
N GLU A 41 -4.59 -5.65 -0.33
CA GLU A 41 -5.50 -6.42 -1.17
C GLU A 41 -5.39 -5.95 -2.62
N ILE A 42 -5.31 -6.89 -3.55
CA ILE A 42 -5.29 -6.63 -5.00
C ILE A 42 -6.55 -7.18 -5.63
N PHE A 43 -7.14 -6.38 -6.51
CA PHE A 43 -8.34 -6.68 -7.28
C PHE A 43 -8.04 -6.59 -8.78
N ASN A 44 -8.67 -7.46 -9.57
CA ASN A 44 -8.73 -7.26 -11.01
C ASN A 44 -9.73 -6.13 -11.37
N LEU A 45 -9.82 -5.75 -12.65
CA LEU A 45 -10.72 -4.70 -13.12
C LEU A 45 -12.22 -5.01 -12.93
N LEU A 46 -12.57 -6.27 -12.72
CA LEU A 46 -13.93 -6.69 -12.39
C LEU A 46 -14.24 -6.56 -10.88
N GLY A 47 -13.28 -6.10 -10.07
CA GLY A 47 -13.41 -5.96 -8.62
C GLY A 47 -13.26 -7.28 -7.85
N GLN A 48 -12.83 -8.36 -8.50
CA GLN A 48 -12.57 -9.63 -7.82
C GLN A 48 -11.22 -9.57 -7.12
N LYS A 49 -11.17 -9.95 -5.85
CA LYS A 49 -9.92 -10.03 -5.09
C LYS A 49 -9.08 -11.18 -5.63
N VAL A 50 -7.90 -10.88 -6.17
CA VAL A 50 -6.98 -11.84 -6.78
C VAL A 50 -5.75 -12.13 -5.92
N HIS A 51 -5.45 -11.27 -4.95
CA HIS A 51 -4.37 -11.47 -4.00
C HIS A 51 -4.64 -10.67 -2.72
N ALA A 52 -4.14 -11.17 -1.59
CA ALA A 52 -4.13 -10.45 -0.32
C ALA A 52 -2.90 -10.88 0.50
N GLU A 53 -2.27 -9.93 1.16
CA GLU A 53 -1.13 -10.16 2.06
C GLU A 53 -1.29 -9.29 3.31
N GLU A 54 -0.90 -9.82 4.47
CA GLU A 54 -0.99 -9.15 5.76
C GLU A 54 0.40 -9.02 6.39
N PHE A 55 0.70 -7.84 6.93
CA PHE A 55 1.94 -7.49 7.59
C PHE A 55 1.61 -7.01 9.01
N PHE A 56 2.12 -7.69 10.03
CA PHE A 56 1.79 -7.41 11.42
C PHE A 56 2.94 -6.69 12.14
N GLY A 57 2.59 -5.81 13.07
CA GLY A 57 3.54 -5.19 13.99
C GLY A 57 4.59 -4.31 13.30
N LEU A 58 4.26 -3.69 12.16
CA LEU A 58 5.19 -2.79 11.48
C LEU A 58 5.45 -1.57 12.35
N THR A 59 6.72 -1.25 12.56
CA THR A 59 7.14 -0.13 13.40
C THR A 59 6.92 1.22 12.72
N ALA A 60 6.60 2.24 13.52
CA ALA A 60 6.51 3.62 13.07
C ALA A 60 7.77 4.08 12.33
N GLY A 61 7.62 5.00 11.40
CA GLY A 61 8.72 5.62 10.67
C GLY A 61 8.37 6.00 9.23
N PRO A 62 9.17 6.88 8.62
CA PRO A 62 8.98 7.25 7.24
C PRO A 62 9.43 6.14 6.29
N SER A 63 8.80 6.09 5.11
CA SER A 63 9.21 5.29 3.95
C SER A 63 9.45 3.80 4.25
N ARG A 64 8.63 3.21 5.11
CA ARG A 64 8.60 1.76 5.33
C ARG A 64 8.25 1.07 4.01
N SER A 65 9.11 0.16 3.59
CA SER A 65 8.92 -0.63 2.38
C SER A 65 8.15 -1.90 2.71
N LEU A 66 7.03 -2.10 2.04
CA LEU A 66 6.34 -3.39 2.00
C LEU A 66 6.62 -4.04 0.66
N THR A 67 7.23 -5.21 0.71
CA THR A 67 7.50 -5.99 -0.48
C THR A 67 6.43 -7.06 -0.58
N LEU A 68 5.57 -6.92 -1.58
CA LEU A 68 4.46 -7.82 -1.85
C LEU A 68 4.92 -8.93 -2.79
N ALA A 69 4.67 -10.18 -2.44
CA ALA A 69 4.97 -11.31 -3.31
C ALA A 69 3.79 -11.60 -4.25
N VAL A 70 3.92 -11.24 -5.53
CA VAL A 70 2.86 -11.44 -6.56
C VAL A 70 3.27 -12.40 -7.67
N PRO A 71 3.75 -13.63 -7.35
CA PRO A 71 4.34 -14.53 -8.36
C PRO A 71 3.37 -14.94 -9.47
N ASN A 72 2.09 -15.12 -9.11
CA ASN A 72 1.10 -15.76 -9.96
C ASN A 72 0.13 -14.79 -10.65
N LEU A 73 0.31 -13.47 -10.49
CA LEU A 73 -0.52 -12.50 -11.20
C LEU A 73 -0.03 -12.36 -12.65
N PRO A 74 -0.90 -12.49 -13.67
CA PRO A 74 -0.56 -12.15 -15.06
C PRO A 74 -0.13 -10.69 -15.23
N SER A 75 0.54 -10.36 -16.33
CA SER A 75 0.74 -8.95 -16.70
C SER A 75 -0.64 -8.29 -16.92
N GLY A 76 -0.82 -7.07 -16.41
CA GLY A 76 -2.10 -6.38 -16.52
C GLY A 76 -2.28 -5.24 -15.52
N VAL A 77 -3.42 -4.56 -15.62
CA VAL A 77 -3.81 -3.48 -14.69
C VAL A 77 -4.62 -4.06 -13.53
N TYR A 78 -4.24 -3.66 -12.32
CA TYR A 78 -4.86 -4.07 -11.08
C TYR A 78 -5.21 -2.85 -10.22
N VAL A 79 -6.21 -3.00 -9.37
CA VAL A 79 -6.53 -2.03 -8.32
C VAL A 79 -6.03 -2.60 -7.00
N TYR A 80 -5.41 -1.78 -6.17
CA TYR A 80 -4.99 -2.19 -4.83
C TYR A 80 -5.71 -1.38 -3.75
N ARG A 81 -5.85 -1.99 -2.58
CA ARG A 81 -6.35 -1.38 -1.34
C ARG A 81 -5.41 -1.74 -0.20
N ILE A 82 -4.83 -0.75 0.44
CA ILE A 82 -3.99 -0.90 1.64
C ILE A 82 -4.80 -0.40 2.83
N VAL A 83 -4.95 -1.24 3.84
CA VAL A 83 -5.61 -0.92 5.11
C VAL A 83 -4.57 -1.01 6.22
N ALA A 84 -4.18 0.14 6.77
CA ALA A 84 -3.31 0.23 7.93
C ALA A 84 -4.16 0.41 9.19
N ARG A 85 -4.16 -0.59 10.07
CA ARG A 85 -4.80 -0.55 11.39
C ARG A 85 -3.74 -0.19 12.43
N MET A 86 -3.89 0.99 12.99
CA MET A 86 -3.10 1.47 14.12
C MET A 86 -3.93 1.31 15.40
N GLU A 87 -3.30 1.49 16.55
CA GLU A 87 -3.96 1.34 17.86
C GLU A 87 -5.24 2.19 17.99
N THR A 88 -5.25 3.40 17.42
CA THR A 88 -6.35 4.36 17.57
C THR A 88 -7.03 4.76 16.26
N SER A 89 -6.54 4.28 15.12
CA SER A 89 -7.05 4.70 13.81
C SER A 89 -6.91 3.63 12.74
N ILE A 90 -7.77 3.73 11.72
CA ILE A 90 -7.66 2.91 10.50
C ILE A 90 -7.49 3.87 9.33
N HIS A 91 -6.43 3.66 8.55
CA HIS A 91 -6.14 4.42 7.36
C HIS A 91 -6.25 3.53 6.13
N LEU A 92 -6.88 4.06 5.08
CA LEU A 92 -7.15 3.31 3.86
C LEU A 92 -6.60 4.07 2.66
N VAL A 93 -5.72 3.41 1.90
CA VAL A 93 -5.14 3.91 0.66
C VAL A 93 -5.61 3.02 -0.48
N LYS A 94 -5.98 3.62 -1.61
CA LYS A 94 -6.39 2.90 -2.82
C LYS A 94 -5.58 3.43 -3.99
N GLY A 95 -5.31 2.56 -4.96
CA GLY A 95 -4.67 2.99 -6.20
C GLY A 95 -4.77 1.93 -7.28
N GLN A 96 -4.07 2.19 -8.38
CA GLN A 96 -3.91 1.26 -9.48
C GLN A 96 -2.43 0.93 -9.66
N MET A 97 -2.15 -0.28 -10.10
CA MET A 97 -0.82 -0.71 -10.51
C MET A 97 -0.89 -1.44 -11.84
N THR A 98 0.16 -1.34 -12.64
CA THR A 98 0.31 -2.14 -13.85
C THR A 98 1.44 -3.10 -13.61
N LEU A 99 1.14 -4.40 -13.62
CA LEU A 99 2.13 -5.45 -13.54
C LEU A 99 2.60 -5.79 -14.96
N VAL A 100 3.91 -5.77 -15.19
CA VAL A 100 4.53 -6.15 -16.47
C VAL A 100 5.60 -7.20 -16.20
N LYS A 101 5.42 -8.39 -16.76
CA LYS A 101 6.42 -9.48 -16.79
C LYS A 101 7.28 -9.40 -18.06
#